data_AF-A0A7V1N822-F1
#
_entry.id   AF-A0A7V1N822-F1
#
_cell.length_a   1.000
_cell.length_b   1.000
_cell.length_c   1.000
_cell.angle_alpha   90.00
_cell.angle_beta   90.00
_cell.angle_gamma   90.00
#
_symmetry.space_group_name_H-M   'P 1'
#
loop_
_entity.id
_entity.type
_entity.pdbx_description
1 polymer ?
#
loop_
_entity_poly.entity_id
_entity_poly.type
_entity_poly.pdbx_seq_one_letter_code
_entity_poly.pdbx_strand_id
1 'polypeptide(L)'
;MIQVHLSEMASGAGDGDERSGRGVGSGGEADGSATTMTDLPAGDMQGRETTAAGSPRSAGAPDAGVEAPARKAPRGGVPGRAASRAGGKDGGNGGEPRAKRKPGRAAHIIEWRENRFALKVRQGYTSGWRLMVQGGFTFLSLLMGWQFYRFVQAAKATTPGPLPYRPPGVEGYLPISGLMGALDWAYRGVLNDIHPAATILFLLFVLLSLTLRKSFCGWICPVGFLSEWLGRFGLLVLKRPLRVPKWLDVPLRSVKYLLLAFFVFAILGMSPQALHAFIESPYNKVSDIKMLEFFLTLSVTGAVVLAALAVLSIPIHSFWCRYFCPYGALMGLVAWLSPARVRREASLCTDCGICDKVCPARLEVSRAKSVGNVECIGCTDCVVSCPVPGALRYGTRRRTLEPRRIALMIAGVFLLVTLSARVAGWWGNSLSDEEIRTHVAKMHTGAYGHPGMGEKEESK
;
A
#
# COMPACT_ATOMS: atom_id res chain seq x y z
N MET A 1 -39.99 34.44 -21.63
CA MET A 1 -41.20 34.09 -22.38
C MET A 1 -42.11 33.31 -21.43
N ILE A 2 -43.18 33.99 -21.02
CA ILE A 2 -44.38 33.52 -20.33
C ILE A 2 -44.26 33.13 -18.85
N GLN A 3 -45.13 33.79 -18.10
CA GLN A 3 -45.30 33.92 -16.66
C GLN A 3 -46.81 33.72 -16.41
N VAL A 4 -47.18 33.36 -15.17
CA VAL A 4 -48.48 33.57 -14.48
C VAL A 4 -49.65 32.59 -14.73
N HIS A 5 -50.12 31.98 -13.63
CA HIS A 5 -51.51 31.88 -13.10
C HIS A 5 -51.65 30.58 -12.27
N LEU A 6 -52.40 30.49 -11.16
CA LEU A 6 -53.00 31.41 -10.19
C LEU A 6 -53.44 30.53 -8.99
N SER A 7 -53.65 31.18 -7.87
CA SER A 7 -54.11 30.72 -6.55
C SER A 7 -55.58 30.26 -6.47
N GLU A 8 -55.95 29.81 -5.26
CA GLU A 8 -57.29 29.73 -4.61
C GLU A 8 -57.92 28.32 -4.51
N MET A 9 -58.61 27.90 -3.44
CA MET A 9 -58.92 28.45 -2.10
C MET A 9 -59.58 27.33 -1.26
N ALA A 10 -59.37 27.41 0.06
CA ALA A 10 -60.32 27.18 1.16
C ALA A 10 -60.90 25.76 1.45
N SER A 11 -60.54 25.24 2.63
CA SER A 11 -61.39 25.04 3.84
C SER A 11 -60.55 24.25 4.86
N GLY A 12 -60.40 24.56 6.14
CA GLY A 12 -61.06 25.49 7.04
C GLY A 12 -61.09 24.85 8.44
N ALA A 13 -60.35 25.46 9.37
CA ALA A 13 -60.55 25.56 10.84
C ALA A 13 -60.77 24.31 11.73
N GLY A 14 -60.12 24.32 12.91
CA GLY A 14 -60.56 23.55 14.08
C GLY A 14 -59.51 23.40 15.18
N ASP A 15 -59.58 24.29 16.17
CA ASP A 15 -58.85 24.32 17.45
C ASP A 15 -58.85 23.01 18.25
N GLY A 16 -57.89 22.85 19.19
CA GLY A 16 -58.04 21.85 20.25
C GLY A 16 -56.78 21.53 21.06
N ASP A 17 -56.54 22.36 22.06
CA ASP A 17 -55.72 22.18 23.27
C ASP A 17 -55.84 20.77 23.89
N GLU A 18 -54.74 20.11 24.29
CA GLU A 18 -54.66 19.51 25.63
C GLU A 18 -53.25 19.08 26.05
N ARG A 19 -52.93 19.49 27.27
CA ARG A 19 -51.66 19.50 27.94
C ARG A 19 -51.63 18.34 28.94
N SER A 20 -50.52 17.61 28.93
CA SER A 20 -49.83 17.02 30.07
C SER A 20 -50.54 17.03 31.44
N GLY A 21 -50.75 15.84 32.00
CA GLY A 21 -50.38 15.56 33.39
C GLY A 21 -51.41 14.80 34.21
N ARG A 22 -51.05 13.60 34.65
CA ARG A 22 -51.01 13.19 36.08
C ARG A 22 -50.56 11.74 36.21
N GLY A 23 -49.67 11.52 37.17
CA GLY A 23 -49.28 10.19 37.63
C GLY A 23 -50.16 9.68 38.77
N VAL A 24 -49.53 8.80 39.54
CA VAL A 24 -49.96 8.13 40.78
C VAL A 24 -50.54 6.73 40.56
N GLY A 25 -49.92 5.75 41.24
CA GLY A 25 -50.44 4.38 41.33
C GLY A 25 -49.40 3.36 41.82
N SER A 26 -48.91 3.55 43.03
CA SER A 26 -48.10 2.60 43.82
C SER A 26 -48.90 1.37 44.28
N GLY A 27 -48.23 0.23 44.42
CA GLY A 27 -48.56 -0.77 45.46
C GLY A 27 -48.49 -2.23 45.01
N GLY A 28 -47.75 -3.06 45.79
CA GLY A 28 -48.08 -4.48 45.93
C GLY A 28 -46.92 -5.47 45.86
N GLU A 29 -46.19 -5.61 46.98
CA GLU A 29 -45.41 -6.78 47.40
C GLU A 29 -46.15 -8.12 47.24
N ALA A 30 -45.41 -9.21 46.95
CA ALA A 30 -45.52 -10.48 47.68
C ALA A 30 -44.38 -11.45 47.31
N ASP A 31 -43.89 -12.11 48.36
CA ASP A 31 -42.74 -12.99 48.50
C ASP A 31 -42.81 -14.34 47.79
N GLY A 32 -41.64 -14.98 47.65
CA GLY A 32 -41.51 -16.40 47.33
C GLY A 32 -40.08 -16.93 47.36
N SER A 33 -39.56 -17.20 48.57
CA SER A 33 -38.29 -17.91 48.82
C SER A 33 -38.44 -19.43 48.77
N ALA A 34 -37.45 -20.15 48.21
CA ALA A 34 -37.00 -21.51 48.58
C ALA A 34 -35.77 -21.87 47.69
N THR A 35 -34.52 -21.70 48.14
CA THR A 35 -33.68 -22.60 48.95
C THR A 35 -33.49 -24.01 48.37
N THR A 36 -32.28 -24.31 47.84
CA THR A 36 -31.49 -25.47 48.31
C THR A 36 -30.01 -25.31 47.97
N MET A 37 -29.21 -25.47 49.02
CA MET A 37 -27.75 -25.41 49.13
C MET A 37 -27.18 -26.84 49.05
N THR A 38 -25.85 -27.00 49.17
CA THR A 38 -25.01 -28.23 49.32
C THR A 38 -24.40 -28.76 48.02
N ASP A 39 -23.10 -29.00 47.82
CA ASP A 39 -21.92 -29.06 48.71
C ASP A 39 -20.59 -28.89 47.91
N LEU A 40 -19.59 -28.32 48.57
CA LEU A 40 -18.12 -28.48 48.38
C LEU A 40 -17.65 -29.51 49.44
N PRO A 41 -16.46 -30.18 49.41
CA PRO A 41 -15.15 -29.56 49.12
C PRO A 41 -13.98 -30.44 48.58
N ALA A 42 -12.89 -29.73 48.25
CA ALA A 42 -11.44 -29.98 48.42
C ALA A 42 -10.81 -31.40 48.45
N GLY A 43 -9.61 -31.49 47.83
CA GLY A 43 -8.61 -32.54 48.10
C GLY A 43 -7.31 -32.40 47.30
N ASP A 44 -6.29 -31.81 47.93
CA ASP A 44 -4.86 -31.87 47.58
C ASP A 44 -4.33 -33.33 47.47
N MET A 45 -3.29 -33.56 46.66
CA MET A 45 -2.11 -34.32 47.12
C MET A 45 -0.89 -34.15 46.21
N GLN A 46 0.23 -33.87 46.87
CA GLN A 46 1.60 -33.79 46.40
C GLN A 46 2.24 -35.17 46.20
N GLY A 47 3.24 -35.24 45.30
CA GLY A 47 4.56 -35.71 45.73
C GLY A 47 5.17 -36.96 45.06
N ARG A 48 6.45 -36.79 44.69
CA ARG A 48 7.57 -37.76 44.60
C ARG A 48 7.74 -38.60 43.34
N GLU A 49 8.95 -38.92 42.86
CA GLU A 49 10.35 -38.47 43.00
C GLU A 49 11.19 -39.40 42.07
N THR A 50 12.47 -39.05 41.85
CA THR A 50 13.59 -39.89 41.32
C THR A 50 13.69 -40.06 39.79
N THR A 51 14.84 -39.92 39.09
CA THR A 51 16.26 -39.77 39.48
C THR A 51 17.11 -39.43 38.23
N ALA A 52 18.16 -38.61 38.43
CA ALA A 52 19.57 -38.73 37.95
C ALA A 52 19.89 -39.13 36.48
N ALA A 53 20.97 -38.74 35.82
CA ALA A 53 22.11 -37.83 35.99
C ALA A 53 22.99 -38.00 34.71
N GLY A 54 23.91 -37.08 34.44
CA GLY A 54 25.17 -37.43 33.77
C GLY A 54 25.47 -36.85 32.38
N SER A 55 26.11 -35.69 32.34
CA SER A 55 27.29 -35.42 31.48
C SER A 55 28.55 -35.94 32.23
N PRO A 56 29.79 -36.09 31.70
CA PRO A 56 30.36 -35.45 30.49
C PRO A 56 31.49 -36.22 29.72
N ARG A 57 32.13 -35.51 28.76
CA ARG A 57 33.54 -35.58 28.29
C ARG A 57 34.02 -36.59 27.19
N SER A 58 34.47 -35.96 26.10
CA SER A 58 35.82 -36.02 25.45
C SER A 58 36.35 -37.24 24.67
N ALA A 59 36.99 -36.87 23.55
CA ALA A 59 38.24 -37.38 22.96
C ALA A 59 38.18 -38.47 21.86
N GLY A 60 38.97 -38.24 20.79
CA GLY A 60 39.51 -39.30 19.94
C GLY A 60 39.36 -39.10 18.42
N ALA A 61 40.33 -38.44 17.79
CA ALA A 61 40.75 -38.78 16.42
C ALA A 61 41.54 -40.11 16.46
N PRO A 62 41.66 -40.85 15.34
CA PRO A 62 42.83 -40.66 14.48
C PRO A 62 42.61 -40.82 12.97
N ASP A 63 43.67 -40.45 12.25
CA ASP A 63 43.93 -40.43 10.80
C ASP A 63 43.92 -41.77 10.07
N ALA A 64 43.59 -41.71 8.77
CA ALA A 64 44.20 -42.36 7.58
C ALA A 64 43.15 -42.31 6.46
N GLY A 65 43.33 -41.81 5.24
CA GLY A 65 44.50 -41.73 4.36
C GLY A 65 44.06 -42.29 3.00
N VAL A 66 44.61 -41.72 1.91
CA VAL A 66 44.62 -42.23 0.50
C VAL A 66 43.67 -41.56 -0.52
N GLU A 67 44.27 -40.56 -1.17
CA GLU A 67 44.38 -40.28 -2.63
C GLU A 67 43.24 -39.70 -3.50
N ALA A 68 43.65 -38.64 -4.22
CA ALA A 68 42.98 -37.92 -5.28
C ALA A 68 43.12 -38.62 -6.65
N PRO A 69 42.46 -38.08 -7.69
CA PRO A 69 43.28 -37.62 -8.81
C PRO A 69 42.92 -36.23 -9.35
N ALA A 70 43.96 -35.63 -9.94
CA ALA A 70 44.07 -34.27 -10.45
C ALA A 70 43.66 -34.11 -11.92
N ARG A 71 43.54 -32.82 -12.33
CA ARG A 71 43.78 -32.15 -13.65
C ARG A 71 42.63 -31.17 -13.96
N LYS A 72 42.80 -29.96 -14.48
CA LYS A 72 43.93 -29.17 -15.02
C LYS A 72 43.49 -27.69 -15.05
N ALA A 73 44.38 -26.76 -14.73
CA ALA A 73 44.20 -25.31 -14.89
C ALA A 73 44.70 -24.84 -16.27
N PRO A 74 44.18 -23.72 -16.83
CA PRO A 74 44.84 -23.02 -17.93
C PRO A 74 45.71 -21.86 -17.41
N ARG A 75 46.93 -21.79 -17.96
CA ARG A 75 47.94 -20.74 -17.79
C ARG A 75 47.63 -19.52 -18.66
N GLY A 76 48.03 -18.35 -18.18
CA GLY A 76 48.15 -17.08 -18.91
C GLY A 76 48.15 -15.96 -17.87
N GLY A 77 49.28 -15.38 -17.46
CA GLY A 77 50.22 -14.63 -18.29
C GLY A 77 50.00 -13.15 -18.02
N VAL A 78 50.49 -12.65 -16.88
CA VAL A 78 50.44 -11.22 -16.50
C VAL A 78 51.82 -10.63 -16.74
N PRO A 79 51.99 -9.58 -17.56
CA PRO A 79 53.19 -8.75 -17.51
C PRO A 79 52.97 -7.60 -16.52
N GLY A 80 53.90 -7.46 -15.58
CA GLY A 80 53.99 -6.31 -14.69
C GLY A 80 54.46 -5.05 -15.41
N ARG A 81 54.09 -3.90 -14.86
CA ARG A 81 54.78 -2.60 -14.90
C ARG A 81 54.26 -1.81 -13.69
N ALA A 82 55.09 -1.68 -12.67
CA ALA A 82 56.02 -0.57 -12.46
C ALA A 82 55.32 0.60 -11.74
N ALA A 83 55.80 0.84 -10.52
CA ALA A 83 55.45 1.95 -9.66
C ALA A 83 55.94 3.28 -10.26
N SER A 84 55.16 4.34 -10.09
CA SER A 84 55.69 5.69 -9.97
C SER A 84 54.84 6.49 -8.97
N ARG A 85 55.54 7.01 -7.95
CA ARG A 85 55.10 8.10 -7.08
C ARG A 85 55.31 9.42 -7.84
N ALA A 86 54.34 10.34 -7.75
CA ALA A 86 54.60 11.78 -7.68
C ALA A 86 53.30 12.47 -7.20
N GLY A 87 53.41 13.32 -6.18
CA GLY A 87 52.34 14.17 -5.68
C GLY A 87 52.24 15.50 -6.45
N GLY A 88 51.28 16.33 -6.06
CA GLY A 88 51.19 17.73 -6.51
C GLY A 88 49.75 18.18 -6.71
N LYS A 89 49.42 19.31 -6.09
CA LYS A 89 48.11 19.95 -6.00
C LYS A 89 47.64 20.60 -7.32
N ASP A 90 46.34 20.90 -7.36
CA ASP A 90 45.70 22.15 -7.81
C ASP A 90 44.51 21.96 -8.76
N GLY A 91 43.47 22.76 -8.50
CA GLY A 91 42.15 22.67 -9.11
C GLY A 91 42.09 23.18 -10.55
N GLY A 92 41.00 22.83 -11.22
CA GLY A 92 40.71 23.33 -12.57
C GLY A 92 39.52 22.62 -13.19
N ASN A 93 38.43 23.35 -13.32
CA ASN A 93 37.17 22.96 -13.95
C ASN A 93 37.37 22.56 -15.43
N GLY A 94 36.85 21.41 -15.85
CA GLY A 94 36.94 20.94 -17.24
C GLY A 94 36.20 19.63 -17.46
N GLY A 95 34.90 19.70 -17.72
CA GLY A 95 34.08 18.55 -18.08
C GLY A 95 34.44 18.02 -19.46
N GLU A 96 35.25 16.97 -19.51
CA GLU A 96 35.67 16.32 -20.75
C GLU A 96 34.56 15.40 -21.30
N PRO A 97 34.21 15.48 -22.60
CA PRO A 97 33.19 14.62 -23.19
C PRO A 97 33.73 13.19 -23.32
N ARG A 98 33.19 12.29 -22.50
CA ARG A 98 33.59 10.88 -22.43
C ARG A 98 33.42 10.19 -23.80
N ALA A 99 34.54 9.77 -24.39
CA ALA A 99 34.61 9.06 -25.66
C ALA A 99 33.69 7.82 -25.69
N LYS A 100 32.89 7.71 -26.76
CA LYS A 100 32.03 6.56 -27.05
C LYS A 100 32.91 5.32 -27.23
N ARG A 101 32.96 4.45 -26.22
CA ARG A 101 33.63 3.15 -26.31
C ARG A 101 32.88 2.30 -27.34
N LYS A 102 33.50 2.02 -28.49
CA LYS A 102 32.92 1.14 -29.52
C LYS A 102 32.64 -0.24 -28.90
N PRO A 103 31.47 -0.85 -29.15
CA PRO A 103 31.15 -2.16 -28.62
C PRO A 103 32.15 -3.19 -29.18
N GLY A 104 32.87 -3.86 -28.27
CA GLY A 104 33.80 -4.93 -28.62
C GLY A 104 33.07 -6.11 -29.25
N ARG A 105 33.73 -6.76 -30.22
CA ARG A 105 33.26 -7.92 -30.99
C ARG A 105 33.02 -9.14 -30.08
N ALA A 106 31.86 -9.19 -29.45
CA ALA A 106 31.22 -10.41 -28.97
C ALA A 106 29.72 -10.10 -28.76
N ALA A 107 29.10 -9.50 -29.78
CA ALA A 107 27.65 -9.35 -29.84
C ALA A 107 27.15 -10.39 -30.84
N HIS A 108 26.50 -11.46 -30.37
CA HIS A 108 25.47 -12.06 -31.20
C HIS A 108 24.50 -10.93 -31.55
N ILE A 109 24.53 -10.51 -32.81
CA ILE A 109 23.73 -9.41 -33.31
C ILE A 109 22.28 -9.90 -33.28
N ILE A 110 21.54 -9.45 -32.26
CA ILE A 110 20.09 -9.40 -32.36
C ILE A 110 19.82 -8.53 -33.58
N GLU A 111 19.23 -9.10 -34.64
CA GLU A 111 18.89 -8.34 -35.84
C GLU A 111 17.84 -7.27 -35.48
N TRP A 112 18.27 -6.01 -35.47
CA TRP A 112 17.47 -4.87 -35.00
C TRP A 112 16.46 -4.43 -36.06
N ARG A 113 15.24 -5.01 -36.06
CA ARG A 113 14.10 -4.41 -36.80
C ARG A 113 13.60 -3.16 -36.07
N GLU A 114 14.20 -2.01 -36.40
CA GLU A 114 13.98 -0.70 -35.75
C GLU A 114 12.51 -0.34 -35.52
N ASN A 115 11.63 -0.53 -36.51
CA ASN A 115 10.23 -0.07 -36.41
C ASN A 115 9.36 -0.93 -35.46
N ARG A 116 9.52 -2.25 -35.45
CA ARG A 116 8.77 -3.13 -34.52
C ARG A 116 9.37 -3.08 -33.12
N PHE A 117 10.69 -2.95 -33.00
CA PHE A 117 11.36 -2.81 -31.72
C PHE A 117 11.07 -1.47 -31.06
N ALA A 118 11.06 -0.37 -31.82
CA ALA A 118 10.73 0.95 -31.30
C ALA A 118 9.30 1.03 -30.74
N LEU A 119 8.33 0.37 -31.39
CA LEU A 119 6.96 0.28 -30.88
C LEU A 119 6.87 -0.59 -29.61
N LYS A 120 7.55 -1.75 -29.59
CA LYS A 120 7.64 -2.65 -28.43
C LYS A 120 8.34 -2.01 -27.23
N VAL A 121 9.40 -1.22 -27.47
CA VAL A 121 10.09 -0.43 -26.44
C VAL A 121 9.23 0.73 -25.95
N ARG A 122 8.41 1.34 -26.83
CA ARG A 122 7.44 2.39 -26.45
C ARG A 122 6.34 1.87 -25.53
N GLN A 123 5.92 0.62 -25.69
CA GLN A 123 4.84 0.03 -24.90
C GLN A 123 5.32 -0.57 -23.56
N GLY A 124 6.64 -0.72 -23.36
CA GLY A 124 7.24 -1.28 -22.15
C GLY A 124 6.92 -2.77 -21.99
N TYR A 125 7.92 -3.65 -22.10
CA TYR A 125 7.67 -5.07 -21.91
C TYR A 125 7.49 -5.35 -20.41
N THR A 126 6.23 -5.56 -20.02
CA THR A 126 5.83 -5.96 -18.67
C THR A 126 5.83 -7.46 -18.58
N SER A 127 6.37 -8.01 -17.49
CA SER A 127 6.24 -9.43 -17.20
C SER A 127 4.75 -9.82 -17.15
N GLY A 128 4.38 -10.93 -17.82
CA GLY A 128 3.03 -11.49 -17.74
C GLY A 128 2.61 -11.80 -16.30
N TRP A 129 3.54 -12.24 -15.45
CA TRP A 129 3.30 -12.46 -14.02
C TRP A 129 2.91 -11.17 -13.29
N ARG A 130 3.52 -10.03 -13.65
CA ARG A 130 3.18 -8.74 -13.04
C ARG A 130 1.78 -8.31 -13.47
N LEU A 131 1.46 -8.43 -14.75
CA LEU A 131 0.14 -8.10 -15.27
C LEU A 131 -0.95 -8.98 -14.65
N MET A 132 -0.66 -10.28 -14.46
CA MET A 132 -1.57 -11.21 -13.79
C MET A 132 -1.83 -10.82 -12.33
N VAL A 133 -0.81 -10.42 -11.59
CA VAL A 133 -0.97 -9.94 -10.20
C VAL A 133 -1.77 -8.64 -10.17
N GLN A 134 -1.42 -7.65 -11.00
CA GLN A 134 -2.15 -6.38 -11.08
C GLN A 134 -3.62 -6.57 -11.46
N GLY A 135 -3.88 -7.38 -12.48
CA GLY A 135 -5.23 -7.73 -12.93
C GLY A 135 -6.03 -8.48 -11.87
N GLY A 136 -5.41 -9.47 -11.21
CA GLY A 136 -6.04 -10.23 -10.13
C GLY A 136 -6.43 -9.35 -8.93
N PHE A 137 -5.52 -8.49 -8.45
CA PHE A 137 -5.82 -7.57 -7.35
C PHE A 137 -6.82 -6.48 -7.72
N THR A 138 -6.82 -6.03 -8.98
CA THR A 138 -7.80 -5.08 -9.49
C THR A 138 -9.19 -5.74 -9.55
N PHE A 139 -9.27 -6.96 -10.08
CA PHE A 139 -10.51 -7.75 -10.07
C PHE A 139 -11.04 -7.97 -8.65
N LEU A 140 -10.17 -8.39 -7.72
CA LEU A 140 -10.52 -8.55 -6.31
C LEU A 140 -11.03 -7.24 -5.70
N SER A 141 -10.39 -6.11 -6.03
CA SER A 141 -10.80 -4.78 -5.54
C SER A 141 -12.17 -4.38 -6.05
N LEU A 142 -12.46 -4.62 -7.34
CA LEU A 142 -13.78 -4.36 -7.93
C LEU A 142 -14.87 -5.25 -7.31
N LEU A 143 -14.55 -6.53 -7.09
CA LEU A 143 -15.46 -7.47 -6.44
C LEU A 143 -15.78 -7.06 -4.99
N MET A 144 -14.77 -6.68 -4.20
CA MET A 144 -14.97 -6.17 -2.84
C MET A 144 -15.72 -4.84 -2.85
N GLY A 145 -15.42 -3.94 -3.79
CA GLY A 145 -16.13 -2.67 -3.94
C GLY A 145 -17.62 -2.87 -4.26
N TRP A 146 -17.95 -3.84 -5.13
CA TRP A 146 -19.34 -4.20 -5.42
C TRP A 146 -20.07 -4.78 -4.21
N GLN A 147 -19.44 -5.69 -3.47
CA GLN A 147 -20.01 -6.23 -2.23
C GLN A 147 -20.24 -5.13 -1.19
N PHE A 148 -19.26 -4.25 -1.02
CA PHE A 148 -19.35 -3.13 -0.10
C PHE A 148 -20.41 -2.11 -0.51
N TYR A 149 -20.55 -1.84 -1.81
CA TYR A 149 -21.65 -1.02 -2.33
C TYR A 149 -23.01 -1.60 -1.95
N ARG A 150 -23.24 -2.90 -2.15
CA ARG A 150 -24.49 -3.56 -1.74
C ARG A 150 -24.74 -3.47 -0.24
N PHE A 151 -23.69 -3.65 0.57
CA PHE A 151 -23.76 -3.47 2.01
C PHE A 151 -24.16 -2.05 2.40
N VAL A 152 -23.52 -1.02 1.83
CA VAL A 152 -23.82 0.39 2.13
C VAL A 152 -25.25 0.76 1.71
N GLN A 153 -25.71 0.31 0.54
CA GLN A 153 -27.10 0.55 0.12
C GLN A 153 -28.11 -0.10 1.05
N ALA A 154 -27.82 -1.30 1.56
CA ALA A 154 -28.65 -1.97 2.56
C ALA A 154 -28.62 -1.25 3.91
N ALA A 155 -27.45 -0.74 4.33
CA ALA A 155 -27.30 0.01 5.58
C ALA A 155 -28.02 1.36 5.55
N LYS A 156 -28.16 1.98 4.36
CA LYS A 156 -28.95 3.21 4.15
C LYS A 156 -30.45 2.95 4.06
N ALA A 157 -30.88 1.73 3.72
CA ALA A 157 -32.29 1.39 3.61
C ALA A 157 -32.92 1.25 5.01
N THR A 158 -34.17 1.70 5.14
CA THR A 158 -34.95 1.55 6.39
C THR A 158 -35.44 0.11 6.60
N THR A 159 -35.16 -0.81 5.67
CA THR A 159 -35.63 -2.20 5.73
C THR A 159 -34.99 -2.94 6.90
N PRO A 160 -35.75 -3.43 7.89
CA PRO A 160 -35.20 -4.23 8.99
C PRO A 160 -34.64 -5.57 8.49
N GLY A 161 -33.59 -6.08 9.14
CA GLY A 161 -32.98 -7.37 8.81
C GLY A 161 -31.44 -7.36 8.83
N PRO A 162 -30.80 -8.53 8.70
CA PRO A 162 -29.35 -8.64 8.68
C PRO A 162 -28.76 -7.94 7.46
N LEU A 163 -27.63 -7.26 7.63
CA LEU A 163 -26.93 -6.60 6.55
C LEU A 163 -26.17 -7.62 5.68
N PRO A 164 -26.00 -7.34 4.37
CA PRO A 164 -25.09 -8.12 3.53
C PRO A 164 -23.67 -8.13 4.09
N TYR A 165 -22.86 -9.11 3.70
CA TYR A 165 -21.47 -9.19 4.14
C TYR A 165 -20.66 -7.91 3.82
N ARG A 166 -20.07 -7.28 4.86
CA ARG A 166 -19.12 -6.16 4.75
C ARG A 166 -17.70 -6.72 4.51
N PRO A 167 -17.11 -6.57 3.32
CA PRO A 167 -15.79 -7.12 3.03
C PRO A 167 -14.66 -6.33 3.69
N PRO A 168 -13.92 -6.86 4.69
CA PRO A 168 -12.92 -6.07 5.42
C PRO A 168 -11.71 -5.64 4.57
N GLY A 169 -11.52 -6.26 3.40
CA GLY A 169 -10.47 -5.85 2.46
C GLY A 169 -10.61 -4.42 1.93
N VAL A 170 -11.79 -3.79 2.04
CA VAL A 170 -11.98 -2.37 1.67
C VAL A 170 -11.26 -1.42 2.61
N GLU A 171 -10.98 -1.86 3.84
CA GLU A 171 -10.21 -1.09 4.81
C GLU A 171 -8.74 -0.87 4.38
N GLY A 172 -8.26 -1.65 3.41
CA GLY A 172 -6.94 -1.44 2.78
C GLY A 172 -6.81 -0.09 2.07
N TYR A 173 -7.92 0.62 1.82
CA TYR A 173 -7.96 1.97 1.26
C TYR A 173 -7.95 3.08 2.33
N LEU A 174 -7.88 2.73 3.62
CA LEU A 174 -7.81 3.64 4.75
C LEU A 174 -6.39 3.65 5.40
N PRO A 175 -5.34 4.14 4.69
CA PRO A 175 -3.98 4.07 5.21
C PRO A 175 -3.74 4.92 6.46
N ILE A 176 -4.53 5.99 6.65
CA ILE A 176 -4.47 6.82 7.86
C ILE A 176 -5.02 6.06 9.06
N SER A 177 -6.19 5.43 8.91
CA SER A 177 -6.80 4.60 9.96
C SER A 177 -5.89 3.39 10.28
N GLY A 178 -5.29 2.75 9.27
CA GLY A 178 -4.32 1.67 9.48
C GLY A 178 -3.03 2.11 10.20
N LEU A 179 -2.52 3.32 9.93
CA LEU A 179 -1.38 3.88 10.66
C LEU A 179 -1.75 4.23 12.11
N MET A 180 -2.89 4.88 12.33
CA MET A 180 -3.40 5.20 13.67
C MET A 180 -3.63 3.92 14.49
N GLY A 181 -4.26 2.91 13.90
CA GLY A 181 -4.47 1.60 14.53
C GLY A 181 -3.18 0.86 14.82
N ALA A 182 -2.15 0.99 13.98
CA ALA A 182 -0.83 0.42 14.26
C ALA A 182 -0.13 1.11 15.45
N LEU A 183 -0.28 2.44 15.58
CA LEU A 183 0.24 3.19 16.72
C LEU A 183 -0.53 2.90 18.00
N ASP A 184 -1.86 2.84 17.94
CA ASP A 184 -2.70 2.46 19.09
C ASP A 184 -2.35 1.05 19.59
N TRP A 185 -2.17 0.11 18.66
CA TRP A 185 -1.71 -1.24 18.99
C TRP A 185 -0.32 -1.23 19.63
N ALA A 186 0.60 -0.40 19.14
CA ALA A 186 1.94 -0.27 19.73
C ALA A 186 1.90 0.34 21.15
N TYR A 187 0.97 1.25 21.44
CA TYR A 187 0.86 1.87 22.76
C TYR A 187 0.11 1.01 23.78
N ARG A 188 -0.99 0.34 23.37
CA ARG A 188 -1.91 -0.36 24.28
C ARG A 188 -1.68 -1.88 24.29
N GLY A 189 -0.99 -2.42 23.29
CA GLY A 189 -0.80 -3.86 23.11
C GLY A 189 -2.04 -4.61 22.60
N VAL A 190 -3.16 -3.91 22.37
CA VAL A 190 -4.44 -4.48 21.91
C VAL A 190 -4.79 -3.90 20.54
N LEU A 191 -5.22 -4.76 19.61
CA LEU A 191 -5.64 -4.34 18.28
C LEU A 191 -7.03 -3.68 18.38
N ASN A 192 -7.26 -2.62 17.63
CA ASN A 192 -8.57 -1.93 17.63
C ASN A 192 -9.64 -2.78 16.93
N ASP A 193 -10.86 -2.75 17.47
CA ASP A 193 -11.97 -3.56 16.95
C ASP A 193 -12.79 -2.84 15.86
N ILE A 194 -12.48 -1.57 15.55
CA ILE A 194 -13.22 -0.79 14.56
C ILE A 194 -12.71 -1.06 13.14
N HIS A 195 -11.40 -0.97 12.91
CA HIS A 195 -10.76 -1.22 11.62
C HIS A 195 -9.49 -2.08 11.78
N PRO A 196 -9.62 -3.32 12.31
CA PRO A 196 -8.45 -4.19 12.49
C PRO A 196 -7.83 -4.59 11.15
N ALA A 197 -8.63 -4.77 10.09
CA ALA A 197 -8.12 -5.12 8.77
C ALA A 197 -7.32 -3.97 8.15
N ALA A 198 -7.69 -2.70 8.37
CA ALA A 198 -6.87 -1.54 7.96
C ALA A 198 -5.45 -1.64 8.53
N THR A 199 -5.35 -1.96 9.83
CA THR A 199 -4.07 -2.05 10.55
C THR A 199 -3.21 -3.19 10.02
N ILE A 200 -3.81 -4.37 9.85
CA ILE A 200 -3.10 -5.56 9.33
C ILE A 200 -2.64 -5.35 7.89
N LEU A 201 -3.51 -4.82 7.03
CA LEU A 201 -3.17 -4.54 5.63
C LEU A 201 -2.08 -3.46 5.55
N PHE A 202 -2.16 -2.42 6.37
CA PHE A 202 -1.11 -1.40 6.45
C PHE A 202 0.25 -2.02 6.80
N LEU A 203 0.32 -2.83 7.87
CA LEU A 203 1.56 -3.51 8.28
C LEU A 203 2.07 -4.48 7.21
N LEU A 204 1.18 -5.20 6.54
CA LEU A 204 1.51 -6.05 5.40
C LEU A 204 2.15 -5.24 4.27
N PHE A 205 1.59 -4.09 3.91
CA PHE A 205 2.12 -3.24 2.85
C PHE A 205 3.44 -2.58 3.23
N VAL A 206 3.64 -2.25 4.51
CA VAL A 206 4.95 -1.84 5.06
C VAL A 206 5.97 -2.98 4.93
N LEU A 207 5.61 -4.20 5.33
CA LEU A 207 6.48 -5.38 5.24
C LEU A 207 6.88 -5.68 3.79
N LEU A 208 5.92 -5.67 2.86
CA LEU A 208 6.21 -5.80 1.43
C LEU A 208 7.10 -4.66 0.94
N SER A 209 6.91 -3.45 1.47
CA SER A 209 7.73 -2.28 1.13
C SER A 209 9.19 -2.40 1.59
N LEU A 210 9.39 -2.92 2.81
CA LEU A 210 10.70 -3.22 3.38
C LEU A 210 11.41 -4.34 2.61
N THR A 211 10.70 -5.42 2.27
CA THR A 211 11.33 -6.61 1.68
C THR A 211 11.52 -6.52 0.17
N LEU A 212 10.56 -5.95 -0.55
CA LEU A 212 10.49 -5.95 -2.01
C LEU A 212 10.43 -4.54 -2.61
N ARG A 213 11.01 -3.52 -1.96
CA ARG A 213 10.82 -2.10 -2.33
C ARG A 213 9.33 -1.74 -2.35
N LYS A 214 8.95 -0.61 -2.94
CA LYS A 214 7.57 -0.13 -3.11
C LYS A 214 6.73 -1.00 -4.09
N SER A 215 6.82 -2.33 -3.94
CA SER A 215 6.12 -3.35 -4.71
C SER A 215 4.62 -3.28 -4.56
N PHE A 216 4.09 -2.82 -3.42
CA PHE A 216 2.65 -2.54 -3.29
C PHE A 216 2.16 -1.63 -4.43
N CYS A 217 2.83 -0.50 -4.69
CA CYS A 217 2.43 0.42 -5.75
C CYS A 217 2.68 -0.14 -7.16
N GLY A 218 3.65 -1.04 -7.32
CA GLY A 218 4.02 -1.62 -8.62
C GLY A 218 3.25 -2.89 -9.01
N TRP A 219 2.70 -3.62 -8.04
CA TRP A 219 2.12 -4.96 -8.23
C TRP A 219 0.68 -5.08 -7.72
N ILE A 220 0.32 -4.42 -6.61
CA ILE A 220 -0.96 -4.65 -5.91
C ILE A 220 -1.95 -3.50 -6.13
N CYS A 221 -1.47 -2.26 -6.03
CA CYS A 221 -2.32 -1.07 -6.01
C CYS A 221 -3.09 -0.86 -7.34
N PRO A 222 -4.43 -0.87 -7.34
CA PRO A 222 -5.21 -0.67 -8.57
C PRO A 222 -5.09 0.75 -9.13
N VAL A 223 -4.94 1.76 -8.27
CA VAL A 223 -4.65 3.15 -8.69
C VAL A 223 -3.30 3.23 -9.41
N GLY A 224 -2.30 2.48 -8.93
CA GLY A 224 -1.00 2.37 -9.60
C GLY A 224 -1.12 1.74 -10.98
N PHE A 225 -1.87 0.64 -11.07
CA PHE A 225 -2.15 -0.05 -12.34
C PHE A 225 -2.87 0.85 -13.36
N LEU A 226 -3.95 1.51 -12.93
CA LEU A 226 -4.69 2.46 -13.77
C LEU A 226 -3.81 3.63 -14.23
N SER A 227 -3.00 4.18 -13.33
CA SER A 227 -2.14 5.33 -13.63
C SER A 227 -0.99 4.97 -14.58
N GLU A 228 -0.48 3.73 -14.52
CA GLU A 228 0.46 3.19 -15.49
C GLU A 228 -0.20 2.94 -16.86
N TRP A 229 -1.42 2.41 -16.86
CA TRP A 229 -2.19 2.21 -18.09
C TRP A 229 -2.46 3.54 -18.81
N LEU A 230 -2.89 4.58 -18.07
CA LEU A 230 -3.07 5.94 -18.61
C LEU A 230 -1.77 6.52 -19.18
N GLY A 231 -0.64 6.31 -18.51
CA GLY A 231 0.66 6.77 -19.01
C GLY A 231 1.11 6.05 -20.29
N ARG A 232 0.85 4.74 -20.40
CA ARG A 232 1.10 3.97 -21.63
C ARG A 232 0.17 4.38 -22.77
N PHE A 233 -1.09 4.63 -22.45
CA PHE A 233 -2.05 5.20 -23.40
C PHE A 233 -1.58 6.57 -23.90
N GLY A 234 -1.06 7.41 -23.02
CA GLY A 234 -0.45 8.69 -23.40
C GLY A 234 0.74 8.54 -24.35
N LEU A 235 1.60 7.52 -24.17
CA LEU A 235 2.69 7.23 -25.11
C LEU A 235 2.18 6.81 -26.50
N LEU A 236 1.03 6.12 -26.56
CA LEU A 236 0.38 5.73 -27.81
C LEU A 236 -0.18 6.95 -28.53
N VAL A 237 -0.90 7.83 -27.82
CA VAL A 237 -1.58 9.01 -28.38
C VAL A 237 -0.60 10.14 -28.69
N LEU A 238 0.16 10.59 -27.69
CA LEU A 238 1.04 11.77 -27.78
C LEU A 238 2.37 11.48 -28.44
N LYS A 239 2.72 10.19 -28.65
CA LYS A 239 3.99 9.73 -29.25
C LYS A 239 5.24 10.08 -28.44
N ARG A 240 5.25 11.13 -27.61
CA ARG A 240 6.37 11.55 -26.78
C ARG A 240 5.88 11.80 -25.35
N PRO A 241 6.51 11.20 -24.32
CA PRO A 241 6.18 11.53 -22.95
C PRO A 241 6.63 12.96 -22.64
N LEU A 242 5.81 13.73 -21.92
CA LEU A 242 6.25 15.02 -21.40
C LEU A 242 7.24 14.78 -20.27
N ARG A 243 8.48 15.25 -20.46
CA ARG A 243 9.49 15.27 -19.41
C ARG A 243 9.39 16.59 -18.67
N VAL A 244 8.85 16.52 -17.46
CA VAL A 244 8.91 17.65 -16.52
C VAL A 244 10.38 17.93 -16.21
N PRO A 245 10.87 19.17 -16.41
CA PRO A 245 12.26 19.51 -16.16
C PRO A 245 12.59 19.38 -14.67
N LYS A 246 13.84 19.05 -14.33
CA LYS A 246 14.25 18.71 -12.95
C LYS A 246 13.92 19.83 -11.93
N TRP A 247 14.03 21.10 -12.35
CA TRP A 247 13.72 22.25 -11.49
C TRP A 247 12.25 22.33 -11.06
N LEU A 248 11.33 21.80 -11.89
CA LEU A 248 9.90 21.75 -11.58
C LEU A 248 9.51 20.40 -10.97
N ASP A 249 10.16 19.32 -11.40
CA ASP A 249 9.86 17.96 -10.92
C ASP A 249 10.22 17.76 -9.44
N VAL A 250 11.29 18.38 -8.95
CA VAL A 250 11.70 18.31 -7.54
C VAL A 250 10.67 18.96 -6.60
N PRO A 251 10.27 20.23 -6.78
CA PRO A 251 9.27 20.86 -5.92
C PRO A 251 7.89 20.20 -6.05
N LEU A 252 7.44 19.80 -7.25
CA LEU A 252 6.17 19.08 -7.36
C LEU A 252 6.20 17.73 -6.61
N ARG A 253 7.36 17.08 -6.55
CA ARG A 253 7.52 15.83 -5.80
C ARG A 253 7.60 16.04 -4.29
N SER A 254 7.99 17.23 -3.81
CA SER A 254 7.98 17.50 -2.37
C SER A 254 6.56 17.58 -1.81
N VAL A 255 5.56 17.93 -2.63
CA VAL A 255 4.13 18.04 -2.21
C VAL A 255 3.63 16.80 -1.48
N LYS A 256 3.82 15.59 -2.02
CA LYS A 256 3.40 14.35 -1.31
C LYS A 256 4.13 14.12 0.02
N TYR A 257 5.36 14.61 0.17
CA TYR A 257 6.11 14.52 1.42
C TYR A 257 5.64 15.57 2.43
N LEU A 258 5.23 16.76 1.97
CA LEU A 258 4.57 17.76 2.81
C LEU A 258 3.20 17.25 3.29
N LEU A 259 2.40 16.64 2.41
CA LEU A 259 1.14 15.99 2.79
C LEU A 259 1.38 14.86 3.79
N LEU A 260 2.38 14.01 3.55
CA LEU A 260 2.75 12.96 4.50
C LEU A 260 3.20 13.55 5.84
N ALA A 261 4.05 14.59 5.84
CA ALA A 261 4.52 15.24 7.05
C ALA A 261 3.37 15.85 7.84
N PHE A 262 2.39 16.47 7.17
CA PHE A 262 1.17 16.97 7.81
C PHE A 262 0.41 15.86 8.53
N PHE A 263 0.13 14.72 7.86
CA PHE A 263 -0.59 13.61 8.50
C PHE A 263 0.23 12.98 9.64
N VAL A 264 1.53 12.76 9.44
CA VAL A 264 2.40 12.19 10.48
C VAL A 264 2.49 13.13 11.68
N PHE A 265 2.63 14.43 11.46
CA PHE A 265 2.64 15.44 12.53
C PHE A 265 1.31 15.45 13.29
N ALA A 266 0.17 15.46 12.58
CA ALA A 266 -1.16 15.44 13.19
C ALA A 266 -1.38 14.18 14.03
N ILE A 267 -0.93 13.02 13.57
CA ILE A 267 -1.12 11.74 14.27
C ILE A 267 -0.17 11.62 15.46
N LEU A 268 1.12 11.92 15.29
CA LEU A 268 2.12 11.81 16.36
C LEU A 268 1.99 12.91 17.42
N GLY A 269 1.29 14.00 17.12
CA GLY A 269 0.96 15.05 18.07
C GLY A 269 -0.19 14.69 19.03
N MET A 270 -0.95 13.62 18.76
CA MET A 270 -2.03 13.17 19.64
C MET A 270 -1.46 12.37 20.83
N SER A 271 -2.02 12.55 22.02
CA SER A 271 -1.77 11.65 23.15
C SER A 271 -2.34 10.25 22.85
N PRO A 272 -1.85 9.18 23.50
CA PRO A 272 -2.41 7.84 23.33
C PRO A 272 -3.93 7.78 23.59
N GLN A 273 -4.43 8.55 24.56
CA GLN A 273 -5.85 8.64 24.88
C GLN A 273 -6.65 9.35 23.77
N ALA A 274 -6.12 10.45 23.22
CA ALA A 274 -6.76 11.17 22.13
C ALA A 274 -6.78 10.34 20.83
N LEU A 275 -5.70 9.59 20.57
CA LEU A 275 -5.62 8.67 19.44
C LEU A 275 -6.70 7.58 19.53
N HIS A 276 -6.83 6.95 20.70
CA HIS A 276 -7.84 5.92 20.93
C HIS A 276 -9.26 6.48 20.82
N ALA A 277 -9.53 7.65 21.42
CA ALA A 277 -10.80 8.33 21.29
C ALA A 277 -11.15 8.69 19.83
N PHE A 278 -10.16 9.02 19.00
CA PHE A 278 -10.37 9.23 17.58
C PHE A 278 -10.73 7.93 16.85
N ILE A 279 -10.07 6.80 17.17
CA ILE A 279 -10.37 5.49 16.58
C ILE A 279 -11.81 5.07 16.89
N GLU A 280 -12.27 5.30 18.13
CA GLU A 280 -13.65 5.01 18.55
C GLU A 280 -14.66 6.09 18.13
N SER A 281 -14.20 7.19 17.55
CA SER A 281 -15.08 8.28 17.14
C SER A 281 -16.10 7.84 16.11
N PRO A 282 -17.30 8.44 16.11
CA PRO A 282 -18.32 8.12 15.11
C PRO A 282 -17.83 8.35 13.68
N TYR A 283 -16.96 9.34 13.46
CA TYR A 283 -16.33 9.59 12.16
C TYR A 283 -15.51 8.40 11.67
N ASN A 284 -14.61 7.86 12.50
CA ASN A 284 -13.72 6.76 12.09
C ASN A 284 -14.53 5.48 11.81
N LYS A 285 -15.56 5.17 12.62
CA LYS A 285 -16.42 3.98 12.46
C LYS A 285 -17.08 3.85 11.07
N VAL A 286 -17.39 4.97 10.41
CA VAL A 286 -18.01 5.01 9.07
C VAL A 286 -17.06 5.59 8.01
N SER A 287 -15.76 5.66 8.27
CA SER A 287 -14.80 6.32 7.38
C SER A 287 -14.70 5.66 6.00
N ASP A 288 -14.82 4.33 5.92
CA ASP A 288 -14.90 3.57 4.66
C ASP A 288 -16.20 3.86 3.89
N ILE A 289 -17.33 3.98 4.58
CA ILE A 289 -18.63 4.32 3.99
C ILE A 289 -18.61 5.75 3.46
N LYS A 290 -18.09 6.71 4.24
CA LYS A 290 -17.91 8.11 3.82
C LYS A 290 -16.98 8.22 2.60
N MET A 291 -15.92 7.41 2.56
CA MET A 291 -15.03 7.35 1.40
C MET A 291 -15.76 6.85 0.16
N LEU A 292 -16.57 5.77 0.25
CA LEU A 292 -17.35 5.28 -0.89
C LEU A 292 -18.35 6.34 -1.36
N GLU A 293 -19.08 6.96 -0.43
CA GLU A 293 -20.07 7.99 -0.74
C GLU A 293 -19.46 9.18 -1.47
N PHE A 294 -18.28 9.66 -1.04
CA PHE A 294 -17.56 10.71 -1.73
C PHE A 294 -17.37 10.42 -3.24
N PHE A 295 -17.13 9.16 -3.62
CA PHE A 295 -16.99 8.78 -5.03
C PHE A 295 -18.32 8.55 -5.76
N LEU A 296 -19.39 8.19 -5.04
CA LEU A 296 -20.72 7.98 -5.61
C LEU A 296 -21.49 9.30 -5.81
N THR A 297 -21.37 10.22 -4.87
CA THR A 297 -22.02 11.54 -4.87
C THR A 297 -20.97 12.63 -5.08
N LEU A 298 -20.19 12.48 -6.14
CA LEU A 298 -19.05 13.34 -6.40
C LEU A 298 -19.52 14.76 -6.75
N SER A 299 -19.06 15.76 -6.00
CA SER A 299 -19.34 17.17 -6.32
C SER A 299 -18.74 17.56 -7.66
N VAL A 300 -19.27 18.60 -8.31
CA VAL A 300 -18.72 19.13 -9.57
C VAL A 300 -17.22 19.44 -9.43
N THR A 301 -16.84 20.06 -8.31
CA THR A 301 -15.43 20.34 -7.99
C THR A 301 -14.61 19.05 -7.88
N GLY A 302 -15.12 18.04 -7.17
CA GLY A 302 -14.46 16.74 -7.05
C GLY A 302 -14.28 16.04 -8.40
N ALA A 303 -15.31 16.08 -9.24
CA ALA A 303 -15.30 15.51 -10.59
C ALA A 303 -14.25 16.21 -11.48
N VAL A 304 -14.22 17.54 -11.46
CA VAL A 304 -13.23 18.33 -12.21
C VAL A 304 -11.81 18.01 -11.73
N VAL A 305 -11.57 17.93 -10.42
CA VAL A 305 -10.24 17.62 -9.87
C VAL A 305 -9.81 16.20 -10.25
N LEU A 306 -10.66 15.19 -10.09
CA LEU A 306 -10.33 13.81 -10.48
C LEU A 306 -10.10 13.69 -12.00
N ALA A 307 -10.92 14.35 -12.81
CA ALA A 307 -10.73 14.40 -14.26
C ALA A 307 -9.40 15.07 -14.63
N ALA A 308 -9.05 16.19 -13.99
CA ALA A 308 -7.77 16.87 -14.20
C ALA A 308 -6.58 15.96 -13.85
N LEU A 309 -6.64 15.26 -12.71
CA LEU A 309 -5.60 14.30 -12.30
C LEU A 309 -5.46 13.13 -13.28
N ALA A 310 -6.57 12.62 -13.80
CA ALA A 310 -6.58 11.57 -14.81
C ALA A 310 -5.98 12.05 -16.14
N VAL A 311 -6.41 13.22 -16.62
CA VAL A 311 -5.90 13.85 -17.85
C VAL A 311 -4.40 14.15 -17.74
N LEU A 312 -3.93 14.70 -16.61
CA LEU A 312 -2.50 14.96 -16.39
C LEU A 312 -1.67 13.66 -16.33
N SER A 313 -2.28 12.53 -15.94
CA SER A 313 -1.60 11.23 -15.93
C SER A 313 -1.29 10.68 -17.32
N ILE A 314 -1.93 11.21 -18.38
CA ILE A 314 -1.69 10.82 -19.78
C ILE A 314 -0.30 11.32 -20.25
N PRO A 315 0.00 12.64 -20.26
CA PRO A 315 1.32 13.12 -20.67
C PRO A 315 2.40 12.91 -19.61
N ILE A 316 2.03 12.96 -18.32
CA ILE A 316 2.94 12.80 -17.19
C ILE A 316 2.65 11.46 -16.51
N HIS A 317 3.39 10.42 -16.90
CA HIS A 317 3.22 9.08 -16.37
C HIS A 317 3.18 9.09 -14.83
N SER A 318 2.12 8.49 -14.28
CA SER A 318 1.88 8.36 -12.85
C SER A 318 1.76 9.67 -12.06
N PHE A 319 1.14 10.72 -12.63
CA PHE A 319 1.05 12.06 -12.04
C PHE A 319 0.63 12.07 -10.55
N TRP A 320 -0.51 11.47 -10.22
CA TRP A 320 -1.00 11.35 -8.83
C TRP A 320 0.02 10.65 -7.91
N CYS A 321 0.50 9.47 -8.33
CA CYS A 321 1.41 8.65 -7.54
C CYS A 321 2.80 9.31 -7.37
N ARG A 322 3.18 10.18 -8.32
CA ARG A 322 4.47 10.89 -8.34
C ARG A 322 4.46 12.11 -7.42
N TYR A 323 3.36 12.88 -7.39
CA TYR A 323 3.32 14.20 -6.76
C TYR A 323 2.37 14.35 -5.57
N PHE A 324 1.25 13.62 -5.54
CA PHE A 324 0.19 13.85 -4.54
C PHE A 324 -0.04 12.70 -3.56
N CYS A 325 0.32 11.45 -3.91
CA CYS A 325 0.00 10.29 -3.08
C CYS A 325 0.87 10.22 -1.79
N PRO A 326 0.33 10.53 -0.59
CA PRO A 326 1.10 10.49 0.66
C PRO A 326 1.43 9.05 1.06
N TYR A 327 0.54 8.12 0.75
CA TYR A 327 0.76 6.70 0.97
C TYR A 327 1.93 6.16 0.14
N GLY A 328 2.06 6.64 -1.10
CA GLY A 328 3.20 6.35 -1.96
C GLY A 328 4.49 6.98 -1.45
N ALA A 329 4.43 8.14 -0.79
CA ALA A 329 5.60 8.75 -0.14
C ALA A 329 6.07 7.91 1.05
N LEU A 330 5.15 7.50 1.92
CA LEU A 330 5.43 6.65 3.08
C LEU A 330 6.09 5.34 2.66
N MET A 331 5.48 4.62 1.72
CA MET A 331 6.05 3.37 1.21
C MET A 331 7.39 3.58 0.50
N GLY A 332 7.63 4.75 -0.09
CA GLY A 332 8.92 5.11 -0.69
C GLY A 332 10.03 5.30 0.35
N LEU A 333 9.72 5.95 1.48
CA LEU A 333 10.64 6.12 2.61
C LEU A 333 10.97 4.77 3.25
N VAL A 334 9.95 3.96 3.52
CA VAL A 334 10.13 2.58 4.03
C VAL A 334 10.97 1.74 3.06
N ALA A 335 10.67 1.80 1.76
CA ALA A 335 11.38 1.06 0.72
C ALA A 335 12.84 1.49 0.52
N TRP A 336 13.26 2.63 1.06
CA TRP A 336 14.67 3.05 1.03
C TRP A 336 15.57 2.05 1.76
N LEU A 337 15.09 1.50 2.87
CA LEU A 337 15.78 0.48 3.67
C LEU A 337 15.78 -0.90 2.98
N SER A 338 15.03 -1.06 1.89
CA SER A 338 14.87 -2.36 1.25
C SER A 338 16.18 -2.91 0.67
N PRO A 339 16.54 -4.18 0.97
CA PRO A 339 17.71 -4.83 0.39
C PRO A 339 17.50 -5.21 -1.08
N ALA A 340 16.24 -5.37 -1.50
CA ALA A 340 15.85 -5.64 -2.87
C ALA A 340 16.06 -4.39 -3.74
N ARG A 341 16.94 -4.46 -4.74
CA ARG A 341 17.27 -3.33 -5.62
C ARG A 341 17.56 -3.82 -7.03
N VAL A 342 17.28 -2.97 -8.02
CA VAL A 342 17.81 -3.16 -9.37
C VAL A 342 19.31 -2.86 -9.33
N ARG A 343 20.14 -3.80 -9.78
CA ARG A 343 21.60 -3.67 -9.87
C ARG A 343 22.05 -3.85 -11.31
N ARG A 344 22.95 -2.97 -11.75
CA ARG A 344 23.55 -2.97 -13.07
C ARG A 344 24.93 -3.61 -13.03
N GLU A 345 25.17 -4.52 -13.96
CA GLU A 345 26.49 -5.09 -14.20
C GLU A 345 27.16 -4.32 -15.34
N ALA A 346 28.14 -3.48 -14.99
CA ALA A 346 28.73 -2.52 -15.92
C ALA A 346 29.56 -3.19 -17.03
N SER A 347 30.08 -4.40 -16.77
CA SER A 347 30.83 -5.18 -17.76
C SER A 347 29.94 -5.74 -18.88
N LEU A 348 28.66 -5.98 -18.60
CA LEU A 348 27.68 -6.50 -19.56
C LEU A 348 26.86 -5.40 -20.23
N CYS A 349 26.69 -4.26 -19.56
CA CYS A 349 25.81 -3.19 -20.03
C CYS A 349 26.37 -2.47 -21.27
N THR A 350 25.50 -2.27 -22.28
CA THR A 350 25.83 -1.56 -23.54
C THR A 350 25.41 -0.08 -23.54
N ASP A 351 24.96 0.46 -22.41
CA ASP A 351 24.50 1.85 -22.27
C ASP A 351 23.42 2.29 -23.27
N CYS A 352 22.59 1.35 -23.74
CA CYS A 352 21.52 1.61 -24.72
C CYS A 352 20.36 2.51 -24.22
N GLY A 353 20.25 2.72 -22.89
CA GLY A 353 19.24 3.60 -22.29
C GLY A 353 17.78 3.11 -22.33
N ILE A 354 17.52 1.86 -22.75
CA ILE A 354 16.16 1.30 -22.80
C ILE A 354 15.53 1.24 -21.40
N CYS A 355 16.31 0.85 -20.39
CA CYS A 355 15.86 0.76 -19.00
C CYS A 355 15.31 2.08 -18.45
N ASP A 356 15.86 3.22 -18.87
CA ASP A 356 15.40 4.55 -18.46
C ASP A 356 14.06 4.92 -19.11
N LYS A 357 13.88 4.49 -20.37
CA LYS A 357 12.67 4.76 -21.17
C LYS A 357 11.47 3.97 -20.66
N VAL A 358 11.67 2.70 -20.28
CA VAL A 358 10.59 1.83 -19.79
C VAL A 358 10.27 2.02 -18.32
N CYS A 359 11.12 2.72 -17.55
CA CYS A 359 10.90 2.93 -16.12
C CYS A 359 9.68 3.85 -15.89
N PRO A 360 8.61 3.39 -15.21
CA PRO A 360 7.42 4.21 -14.92
C PRO A 360 7.75 5.49 -14.15
N ALA A 361 8.75 5.42 -13.26
CA ALA A 361 9.23 6.55 -12.47
C ALA A 361 10.22 7.47 -13.24
N ARG A 362 10.62 7.10 -14.46
CA ARG A 362 11.61 7.81 -15.30
C ARG A 362 12.96 8.02 -14.60
N LEU A 363 13.45 6.97 -13.94
CA LEU A 363 14.77 6.97 -13.28
C LEU A 363 15.90 6.75 -14.29
N GLU A 364 17.07 7.33 -14.04
CA GLU A 364 18.31 7.08 -14.79
C GLU A 364 18.94 5.74 -14.35
N VAL A 365 18.28 4.62 -14.64
CA VAL A 365 18.71 3.25 -14.33
C VAL A 365 20.04 2.91 -15.02
N SER A 366 20.24 3.36 -16.26
CA SER A 366 21.45 3.11 -17.06
C SER A 366 22.72 3.65 -16.38
N ARG A 367 22.61 4.71 -15.59
CA ARG A 367 23.74 5.37 -14.92
C ARG A 367 23.97 4.89 -13.49
N ALA A 368 23.00 4.22 -12.89
CA ALA A 368 23.09 3.75 -11.52
C ALA A 368 23.70 2.34 -11.42
N LYS A 369 24.75 2.15 -10.60
CA LYS A 369 25.25 0.80 -10.24
C LYS A 369 24.18 0.01 -9.48
N SER A 370 23.44 0.68 -8.61
CA SER A 370 22.28 0.17 -7.90
C SER A 370 21.23 1.26 -7.83
N VAL A 371 20.00 0.96 -8.23
CA VAL A 371 18.89 1.91 -8.16
C VAL A 371 18.45 2.04 -6.71
N GLY A 372 18.94 3.10 -6.05
CA GLY A 372 18.68 3.44 -4.64
C GLY A 372 17.40 4.25 -4.41
N ASN A 373 16.88 4.90 -5.46
CA ASN A 373 15.89 5.97 -5.37
C ASN A 373 14.55 5.51 -4.76
N VAL A 374 13.96 6.36 -3.91
CA VAL A 374 12.66 6.13 -3.21
C VAL A 374 11.46 6.04 -4.16
N GLU A 375 11.59 6.57 -5.38
CA GLU A 375 10.56 6.47 -6.42
C GLU A 375 10.57 5.13 -7.16
N CYS A 376 11.55 4.25 -6.91
CA CYS A 376 11.59 2.93 -7.53
C CYS A 376 10.48 2.03 -6.97
N ILE A 377 9.45 1.77 -7.77
CA ILE A 377 8.29 0.93 -7.42
C ILE A 377 8.55 -0.58 -7.47
N GLY A 378 9.79 -1.02 -7.73
CA GLY A 378 10.12 -2.45 -7.76
C GLY A 378 9.38 -3.26 -8.84
N CYS A 379 8.93 -2.65 -9.93
CA CYS A 379 8.14 -3.30 -10.98
C CYS A 379 8.93 -4.28 -11.86
N THR A 380 10.25 -4.17 -11.90
CA THR A 380 11.17 -4.98 -12.73
C THR A 380 11.09 -4.78 -14.25
N ASP A 381 10.27 -3.88 -14.79
CA ASP A 381 10.15 -3.67 -16.25
C ASP A 381 11.50 -3.36 -16.94
N CYS A 382 12.38 -2.62 -16.25
CA CYS A 382 13.73 -2.33 -16.74
C CYS A 382 14.62 -3.57 -16.86
N VAL A 383 14.40 -4.58 -16.02
CA VAL A 383 15.11 -5.87 -16.07
C VAL A 383 14.55 -6.70 -17.22
N VAL A 384 13.23 -6.81 -17.34
CA VAL A 384 12.59 -7.64 -18.36
C VAL A 384 12.77 -7.07 -19.78
N SER A 385 12.81 -5.74 -19.91
CA SER A 385 13.05 -5.07 -21.20
C SER A 385 14.53 -4.96 -21.58
N CYS A 386 15.46 -5.44 -20.74
CA CYS A 386 16.89 -5.35 -21.03
C CYS A 386 17.27 -6.34 -22.14
N PRO A 387 17.87 -5.87 -23.27
CA PRO A 387 18.23 -6.76 -24.37
C PRO A 387 19.47 -7.62 -24.06
N VAL A 388 20.25 -7.27 -23.04
CA VAL A 388 21.45 -8.00 -22.64
C VAL A 388 21.16 -8.81 -21.39
N PRO A 389 21.12 -10.16 -21.48
CA PRO A 389 20.89 -11.01 -20.32
C PRO A 389 21.91 -10.75 -19.20
N GLY A 390 21.43 -10.64 -17.96
CA GLY A 390 22.28 -10.44 -16.79
C GLY A 390 22.83 -9.02 -16.59
N ALA A 391 22.71 -8.11 -17.57
CA ALA A 391 23.17 -6.73 -17.43
C ALA A 391 22.38 -5.94 -16.36
N LEU A 392 21.12 -6.30 -16.14
CA LEU A 392 20.29 -5.80 -15.06
C LEU A 392 19.70 -6.99 -14.29
N ARG A 393 19.74 -6.90 -12.95
CA ARG A 393 19.12 -7.89 -12.05
C ARG A 393 18.36 -7.18 -10.94
N TYR A 394 17.22 -7.73 -10.55
CA TYR A 394 16.47 -7.31 -9.37
C TYR A 394 16.62 -8.37 -8.27
N GLY A 395 16.76 -7.95 -7.02
CA GLY A 395 16.92 -8.87 -5.89
C GLY A 395 17.81 -8.29 -4.81
N THR A 396 18.34 -9.12 -3.91
CA THR A 396 19.32 -8.71 -2.90
C THR A 396 20.74 -8.73 -3.46
N ARG A 397 21.76 -8.46 -2.64
CA ARG A 397 23.17 -8.57 -3.09
C ARG A 397 23.55 -10.01 -3.44
N ARG A 398 22.94 -10.99 -2.76
CA ARG A 398 23.26 -12.43 -2.88
C ARG A 398 22.28 -13.19 -3.78
N ARG A 399 21.01 -12.77 -3.88
CA ARG A 399 19.96 -13.49 -4.61
C ARG A 399 19.30 -12.62 -5.66
N THR A 400 19.11 -13.18 -6.85
CA THR A 400 18.27 -12.57 -7.90
C THR A 400 16.84 -13.06 -7.72
N LEU A 401 15.88 -12.15 -7.85
CA LEU A 401 14.45 -12.41 -7.76
C LEU A 401 13.83 -12.19 -9.13
N GLU A 402 13.40 -13.28 -9.75
CA GLU A 402 12.66 -13.25 -11.01
C GLU A 402 11.23 -12.76 -10.79
N PRO A 403 10.57 -12.15 -11.81
CA PRO A 403 9.20 -11.67 -11.70
C PRO A 403 8.20 -12.73 -11.20
N ARG A 404 8.36 -14.00 -11.60
CA ARG A 404 7.54 -15.12 -11.12
C ARG A 404 7.68 -15.32 -9.61
N ARG A 405 8.91 -15.29 -9.09
CA ARG A 405 9.18 -15.44 -7.65
C ARG A 405 8.60 -14.27 -6.87
N ILE A 406 8.70 -13.05 -7.40
CA ILE A 406 8.09 -11.86 -6.77
C ILE A 406 6.56 -12.01 -6.70
N ALA A 407 5.92 -12.42 -7.79
CA ALA A 407 4.49 -12.67 -7.82
C ALA A 407 4.04 -13.72 -6.78
N LEU A 408 4.75 -14.85 -6.71
CA LEU A 408 4.46 -15.91 -5.74
C LEU A 408 4.69 -15.45 -4.30
N MET A 409 5.75 -14.69 -4.02
CA MET A 409 5.98 -14.13 -2.69
C MET A 409 4.90 -13.13 -2.29
N ILE A 410 4.50 -12.23 -3.19
CA ILE A 410 3.42 -11.26 -2.92
C ILE A 410 2.11 -12.00 -2.62
N ALA A 411 1.69 -12.93 -3.49
CA ALA A 411 0.47 -13.70 -3.30
C ALA A 411 0.53 -14.56 -2.04
N GLY A 412 1.64 -15.26 -1.81
CA GLY A 412 1.83 -16.13 -0.64
C GLY A 412 1.82 -15.36 0.68
N VAL A 413 2.54 -14.25 0.78
CA VAL A 413 2.54 -13.41 1.99
C VAL A 413 1.17 -12.77 2.20
N PHE A 414 0.51 -12.28 1.14
CA PHE A 414 -0.82 -11.70 1.25
C PHE A 414 -1.84 -12.73 1.76
N LEU A 415 -1.88 -13.93 1.17
CA LEU A 415 -2.78 -15.01 1.61
C LEU A 415 -2.46 -15.46 3.03
N LEU A 416 -1.18 -15.68 3.34
CA LEU A 416 -0.75 -16.11 4.68
C LEU A 416 -1.21 -15.12 5.75
N VAL A 417 -0.91 -13.83 5.58
CA VAL A 417 -1.27 -12.79 6.57
C VAL A 417 -2.79 -12.66 6.70
N THR A 418 -3.51 -12.60 5.58
CA THR A 418 -4.96 -12.38 5.59
C THR A 418 -5.76 -13.60 6.07
N LEU A 419 -5.26 -14.83 5.86
CA LEU A 419 -5.86 -16.05 6.41
C LEU A 419 -5.54 -16.18 7.90
N SER A 420 -4.29 -15.92 8.30
CA SER A 420 -3.90 -15.97 9.72
C SER A 420 -4.70 -14.96 10.55
N ALA A 421 -4.89 -13.74 10.02
CA ALA A 421 -5.72 -12.72 10.65
C ALA A 421 -7.18 -13.15 10.82
N ARG A 422 -7.75 -13.87 9.84
CA ARG A 422 -9.11 -14.42 9.93
C ARG A 422 -9.21 -15.50 10.99
N VAL A 423 -8.26 -16.43 11.02
CA VAL A 423 -8.21 -17.51 12.03
C VAL A 423 -8.04 -16.94 13.44
N ALA A 424 -7.26 -15.86 13.58
CA ALA A 424 -7.06 -15.18 14.86
C ALA A 424 -8.23 -14.26 15.29
N GLY A 425 -9.26 -14.08 14.46
CA GLY A 425 -10.37 -13.17 14.74
C GLY A 425 -10.05 -11.68 14.54
N TRP A 426 -8.84 -11.34 14.08
CA TRP A 426 -8.37 -9.95 13.88
C TRP A 426 -8.76 -9.35 12.52
N TRP A 427 -9.82 -9.85 11.88
CA TRP A 427 -10.15 -9.46 10.51
C TRP A 427 -11.49 -8.72 10.36
N GLY A 428 -12.49 -9.08 11.17
CA GLY A 428 -13.79 -8.40 11.18
C GLY A 428 -13.78 -7.23 12.17
N ASN A 429 -14.64 -6.25 11.95
CA ASN A 429 -14.95 -5.24 12.97
C ASN A 429 -16.01 -5.78 13.96
N SER A 430 -16.12 -5.15 15.12
CA SER A 430 -17.05 -5.54 16.19
C SER A 430 -18.42 -4.84 16.14
N LEU A 431 -18.69 -4.00 15.14
CA LEU A 431 -19.93 -3.23 15.09
C LEU A 431 -21.11 -4.11 14.70
N SER A 432 -22.19 -4.01 15.47
CA SER A 432 -23.46 -4.65 15.14
C SER A 432 -24.15 -3.98 13.96
N ASP A 433 -25.03 -4.72 13.28
CA ASP A 433 -25.81 -4.20 12.14
C ASP A 433 -26.67 -2.98 12.53
N GLU A 434 -27.18 -2.94 13.76
CA GLU A 434 -27.98 -1.83 14.29
C GLU A 434 -27.12 -0.58 14.57
N GLU A 435 -25.93 -0.77 15.15
CA GLU A 435 -24.97 0.33 15.33
C GLU A 435 -24.53 0.89 13.98
N ILE A 436 -24.24 0.02 12.99
CA ILE A 436 -23.89 0.45 11.63
C ILE A 436 -25.00 1.30 11.04
N ARG A 437 -26.26 0.85 11.08
CA ARG A 437 -27.42 1.62 10.59
C ARG A 437 -27.54 2.96 11.29
N THR A 438 -27.35 2.99 12.62
CA THR A 438 -27.40 4.22 13.41
C THR A 438 -26.32 5.21 13.00
N HIS A 439 -25.09 4.72 12.81
CA HIS A 439 -23.97 5.54 12.38
C HIS A 439 -24.13 6.03 10.94
N VAL A 440 -24.63 5.19 10.03
CA VAL A 440 -24.93 5.55 8.63
C VAL A 440 -26.06 6.58 8.56
N ALA A 441 -27.14 6.43 9.34
CA ALA A 441 -28.23 7.41 9.36
C ALA A 441 -27.76 8.80 9.83
N LYS A 442 -26.77 8.84 10.73
CA LYS A 442 -26.25 10.09 11.33
C LYS A 442 -24.98 10.61 10.65
N MET A 443 -24.47 9.96 9.61
CA MET A 443 -23.12 10.23 9.06
C MET A 443 -22.92 11.65 8.48
N HIS A 444 -24.02 12.35 8.17
CA HIS A 444 -24.04 13.73 7.68
C HIS A 444 -24.28 14.78 8.78
N THR A 445 -24.49 14.36 10.03
CA THR A 445 -24.67 15.29 11.16
C THR A 445 -23.32 15.83 11.64
N GLY A 446 -23.32 16.99 12.32
CA GLY A 446 -22.11 17.64 12.83
C GLY A 446 -21.26 16.76 13.75
N ALA A 447 -21.88 15.79 14.44
CA ALA A 447 -21.19 14.81 15.30
C ALA A 447 -20.22 13.87 14.54
N TYR A 448 -20.36 13.77 13.22
CA TYR A 448 -19.50 12.98 12.32
C TYR A 448 -18.64 13.90 11.44
N GLY A 449 -18.53 15.18 11.80
CA GLY A 449 -17.59 16.11 11.21
C GLY A 449 -16.15 15.83 11.65
N HIS A 450 -15.18 16.38 10.92
CA HIS A 450 -13.79 16.35 11.36
C HIS A 450 -13.66 17.24 12.61
N PRO A 451 -13.01 16.77 13.71
CA PRO A 451 -12.79 17.60 14.89
C PRO A 451 -12.11 18.91 14.51
N GLY A 452 -12.77 20.05 14.74
CA GLY A 452 -12.27 21.39 14.41
C GLY A 452 -13.00 22.13 13.28
N MET A 453 -13.93 21.49 12.55
CA MET A 453 -14.89 22.19 11.70
C MET A 453 -16.19 22.42 12.49
N GLY A 454 -16.27 23.57 13.16
CA GLY A 454 -17.42 23.96 13.96
C GLY A 454 -18.72 24.03 13.16
N GLU A 455 -19.81 23.76 13.87
CA GLU A 455 -21.23 23.80 13.47
C GLU A 455 -21.57 25.01 12.59
N LYS A 456 -21.58 24.83 11.26
CA LYS A 456 -22.13 25.85 10.33
C LYS A 456 -23.12 25.29 9.32
N GLU A 457 -23.50 24.02 9.41
CA GLU A 457 -24.26 23.35 8.34
C GLU A 457 -25.64 22.83 8.76
N GLU A 458 -26.26 23.41 9.80
CA GLU A 458 -27.68 23.15 10.15
C GLU A 458 -28.62 24.32 9.85
N SER A 459 -28.17 25.32 9.08
CA SER A 459 -29.01 26.41 8.60
C SER A 459 -28.79 26.64 7.11
N LYS A 460 -29.39 25.79 6.27
CA LYS A 460 -29.80 26.18 4.92
C LYS A 460 -30.77 25.20 4.29
#